data_AF-M4BJB4-F1
#
_entry.id   AF-M4BJB4-F1
#
_cell.length_a   1.000
_cell.length_b   1.000
_cell.length_c   1.000
_cell.angle_alpha   90.00
_cell.angle_beta   90.00
_cell.angle_gamma   90.00
#
_symmetry.space_group_name_H-M   'P 1'
#
loop_
_entity.id
_entity.type
_entity.pdbx_description
1 polymer ?
#
loop_
_entity_poly.entity_id
_entity_poly.type
_entity_poly.pdbx_seq_one_letter_code
_entity_poly.pdbx_strand_id
1 'polypeptide(L)'
;MQTELLAQPTYLDGGSSDRATLSLLQSIGVSIAECSSSSRPSEGAIVVDVATDETLQNEHSSASDLVYKVVGGRVYLDARDSADCWVRCTLIEGMKVTLSLHTLRRFVPITGDAVQLAESREGVRSLLPRYTRLVDAVNHLVQVDANASRELVCELCRLYYSMGWMTGTGGAMSLRHGERIFVTPSGVPKERLQPEDLYVLDLAGNILSSSTAKAGKKAPKLSDCAPLFLHMHRVRAAAVVLHSHGITCNLAAALCDGKKEFRISHQEMIKGITGHGYTDTLVVPVIDNAPKESALAQPIAQTLEAYPNTSAVLVRRHGLFVWGDSWEAAKRHAECLHYLFETAIEMRKLNLDFTVPPVSAISSNDSSLGCVCTDESSKGKPSMAEQHKVVMLDIEGTTTPITFVHDVLFPYVTTNVARFLEQTWGSSETKSDVAALVAQHKQDQIDGVNPPALNAQQGKVELVKALAAYVNWNVAADRKVGPLKLLQGHMLLQGYESGELKALVYDDVPPCLDRLRDRGVRVGIYSSGSRQAQKLLFQYTDKGDLRKYLTVYFDTSIGHKREVGSYKEIILSLGVDSAKDVLFVTDVIEEAQAAQAAGLDTVLSVRPGNKPLPDSHPFPTIRSFSEL
;
A
#
# COMPACT_ATOMS: atom_id res chain seq x y z
N MET A 1 -11.11 6.29 38.77
CA MET A 1 -10.54 5.00 39.19
C MET A 1 -11.61 3.97 39.58
N GLN A 2 -12.53 4.26 40.52
CA GLN A 2 -13.59 3.32 40.92
C GLN A 2 -14.60 3.03 39.78
N THR A 3 -15.05 4.07 39.08
CA THR A 3 -15.99 3.97 37.95
C THR A 3 -15.39 3.28 36.72
N GLU A 4 -14.08 3.43 36.48
CA GLU A 4 -13.37 2.74 35.37
C GLU A 4 -13.25 1.24 35.63
N LEU A 5 -13.03 0.85 36.89
CA LEU A 5 -12.97 -0.54 37.31
C LEU A 5 -14.32 -1.27 37.18
N LEU A 6 -15.41 -0.52 37.34
CA LEU A 6 -16.78 -1.04 37.24
C LEU A 6 -17.28 -1.04 35.79
N ALA A 7 -16.98 0.00 35.02
CA ALA A 7 -17.41 0.13 33.63
C ALA A 7 -16.63 -0.78 32.66
N GLN A 8 -15.38 -1.15 33.01
CA GLN A 8 -14.51 -2.04 32.24
C GLN A 8 -14.58 -1.82 30.71
N PRO A 9 -14.32 -0.59 30.23
CA PRO A 9 -14.34 -0.32 28.80
C PRO A 9 -13.35 -1.24 28.06
N THR A 10 -13.84 -1.96 27.06
CA THR A 10 -13.10 -2.97 26.29
C THR A 10 -13.48 -2.90 24.82
N TYR A 11 -12.51 -3.10 23.94
CA TYR A 11 -12.78 -3.15 22.51
C TYR A 11 -13.24 -4.54 22.08
N LEU A 12 -14.22 -4.61 21.17
CA LEU A 12 -14.74 -5.89 20.67
C LEU A 12 -14.01 -6.38 19.42
N ASP A 13 -13.48 -5.47 18.60
CA ASP A 13 -12.93 -5.80 17.26
C ASP A 13 -11.45 -6.22 17.28
N GLY A 14 -10.75 -6.06 18.40
CA GLY A 14 -9.38 -6.55 18.62
C GLY A 14 -9.40 -7.70 19.62
N GLY A 15 -8.93 -8.88 19.22
CA GLY A 15 -9.11 -10.16 19.93
C GLY A 15 -9.25 -10.09 21.46
N SER A 16 -10.48 -10.17 21.96
CA SER A 16 -10.95 -10.41 23.35
C SER A 16 -10.23 -9.74 24.55
N SER A 17 -9.30 -8.80 24.38
CA SER A 17 -8.45 -8.33 25.49
C SER A 17 -7.95 -6.88 25.43
N ASP A 18 -8.22 -6.14 24.34
CA ASP A 18 -7.78 -4.75 24.22
C ASP A 18 -8.66 -3.83 25.12
N ARG A 19 -8.05 -3.23 26.14
CA ARG A 19 -8.74 -2.29 27.03
C ARG A 19 -9.01 -0.96 26.32
N ALA A 20 -10.06 -0.27 26.73
CA ALA A 20 -10.33 1.12 26.37
C ALA A 20 -10.21 2.00 27.63
N THR A 21 -10.10 3.32 27.47
CA THR A 21 -10.00 4.28 28.58
C THR A 21 -11.28 5.10 28.74
N LEU A 22 -11.57 5.60 29.94
CA LEU A 22 -12.69 6.53 30.12
C LEU A 22 -12.50 7.85 29.34
N SER A 23 -11.26 8.28 29.10
CA SER A 23 -10.97 9.45 28.28
C SER A 23 -11.35 9.26 26.81
N LEU A 24 -11.15 8.06 26.27
CA LEU A 24 -11.64 7.69 24.94
C LEU A 24 -13.17 7.75 24.92
N LEU A 25 -13.84 7.18 25.93
CA LEU A 25 -15.30 7.26 26.02
C LEU A 25 -15.76 8.73 26.00
N GLN A 26 -15.10 9.61 26.75
CA GLN A 26 -15.41 11.04 26.75
C GLN A 26 -15.16 11.71 25.40
N SER A 27 -14.08 11.37 24.68
CA SER A 27 -13.78 11.95 23.35
C SER A 27 -14.82 11.56 22.30
N ILE A 28 -15.41 10.37 22.43
CA ILE A 28 -16.46 9.87 21.53
C ILE A 28 -17.87 10.23 22.01
N GLY A 29 -18.00 11.07 23.05
CA GLY A 29 -19.28 11.59 23.53
C GLY A 29 -19.97 10.78 24.62
N VAL A 30 -19.28 9.83 25.25
CA VAL A 30 -19.80 8.96 26.32
C VAL A 30 -19.19 9.34 27.68
N SER A 31 -20.00 9.81 28.62
CA SER A 31 -19.57 10.10 29.99
C SER A 31 -20.33 9.25 31.00
N ILE A 32 -19.62 8.45 31.79
CA ILE A 32 -20.19 7.57 32.81
C ILE A 32 -19.90 8.13 34.20
N ALA A 33 -20.93 8.21 35.03
CA ALA A 33 -20.85 8.64 36.42
C ALA A 33 -21.64 7.70 37.34
N GLU A 34 -21.12 7.46 38.54
CA GLU A 34 -21.87 6.78 39.60
C GLU A 34 -22.84 7.74 40.28
N CYS A 35 -24.06 7.28 40.52
CA CYS A 35 -25.08 7.99 41.29
C CYS A 35 -25.52 7.11 42.46
N SER A 36 -25.93 7.70 43.59
CA SER A 36 -26.44 6.92 44.72
C SER A 36 -27.71 6.16 44.31
N SER A 37 -27.78 4.87 44.66
CA SER A 37 -28.94 3.99 44.41
C SER A 37 -30.25 4.51 45.02
N SER A 38 -30.17 5.46 45.95
CA SER A 38 -31.32 6.10 46.62
C SER A 38 -32.02 7.20 45.80
N SER A 39 -31.46 7.63 44.67
CA SER A 39 -32.09 8.68 43.85
C SER A 39 -33.20 8.07 42.99
N ARG A 40 -34.47 8.33 43.35
CA ARG A 40 -35.61 8.01 42.46
C ARG A 40 -35.40 8.67 41.09
N PRO A 41 -35.86 8.06 39.99
CA PRO A 41 -35.88 8.74 38.69
C PRO A 41 -36.55 10.11 38.85
N SER A 42 -36.04 11.13 38.17
CA SER A 42 -36.70 12.45 38.14
C SER A 42 -38.16 12.30 37.73
N GLU A 43 -39.07 13.04 38.36
CA GLU A 43 -40.49 13.08 37.94
C GLU A 43 -40.54 13.37 36.43
N GLY A 44 -41.11 12.45 35.65
CA GLY A 44 -41.16 12.52 34.18
C GLY A 44 -40.22 11.57 33.41
N ALA A 45 -39.31 10.84 34.08
CA ALA A 45 -38.41 9.91 33.41
C ALA A 45 -39.13 8.66 32.88
N ILE A 46 -38.97 8.37 31.58
CA ILE A 46 -39.52 7.17 30.93
C ILE A 46 -38.58 5.99 31.22
N VAL A 47 -39.12 4.94 31.84
CA VAL A 47 -38.39 3.69 32.08
C VAL A 47 -38.62 2.74 30.90
N VAL A 48 -37.53 2.28 30.28
CA VAL A 48 -37.54 1.39 29.12
C VAL A 48 -36.85 0.08 29.48
N ASP A 49 -37.45 -1.03 29.06
CA ASP A 49 -36.81 -2.35 29.12
C ASP A 49 -35.97 -2.56 27.86
N VAL A 50 -34.65 -2.66 28.01
CA VAL A 50 -33.73 -2.81 26.88
C VAL A 50 -33.97 -4.11 26.13
N ALA A 51 -34.40 -5.18 26.81
CA ALA A 51 -34.59 -6.49 26.21
C ALA A 51 -35.74 -6.51 25.19
N THR A 52 -36.73 -5.64 25.34
CA THR A 52 -37.90 -5.53 24.44
C THR A 52 -37.79 -4.38 23.44
N ASP A 53 -36.74 -3.57 23.54
CA ASP A 53 -36.56 -2.38 22.72
C ASP A 53 -35.52 -2.56 21.62
N GLU A 54 -35.97 -3.00 20.44
CA GLU A 54 -35.10 -3.21 19.28
C GLU A 54 -34.36 -1.94 18.84
N THR A 55 -34.93 -0.75 19.07
CA THR A 55 -34.28 0.51 18.66
C THR A 55 -33.05 0.82 19.49
N LEU A 56 -33.06 0.48 20.78
CA LEU A 56 -31.89 0.61 21.65
C LEU A 56 -30.86 -0.50 21.43
N GLN A 57 -31.28 -1.70 21.01
CA GLN A 57 -30.39 -2.82 20.71
C GLN A 57 -29.66 -2.68 19.37
N ASN A 58 -30.29 -2.02 18.40
CA ASN A 58 -29.67 -1.72 17.11
C ASN A 58 -28.75 -0.49 17.21
N GLU A 59 -27.79 -0.39 16.28
CA GLU A 59 -26.86 0.73 16.23
C GLU A 59 -27.56 2.04 15.82
N HIS A 60 -27.50 3.03 16.70
CA HIS A 60 -28.21 4.29 16.55
C HIS A 60 -27.43 5.48 17.13
N SER A 61 -27.85 6.69 16.76
CA SER A 61 -27.45 7.96 17.36
C SER A 61 -28.67 8.77 17.78
N SER A 62 -28.47 10.00 18.25
CA SER A 62 -29.55 10.93 18.59
C SER A 62 -29.25 12.35 18.08
N ALA A 63 -30.32 13.09 17.82
CA ALA A 63 -30.25 14.51 17.41
C ALA A 63 -29.94 15.48 18.57
N SER A 64 -29.91 14.98 19.81
CA SER A 64 -29.59 15.72 21.01
C SER A 64 -28.83 14.84 21.99
N ASP A 65 -28.16 15.45 22.96
CA ASP A 65 -27.58 14.75 24.09
C ASP A 65 -28.68 14.00 24.86
N LEU A 66 -28.37 12.79 25.33
CA LEU A 66 -29.27 11.95 26.10
C LEU A 66 -28.58 11.47 27.37
N VAL A 67 -29.35 11.33 28.43
CA VAL A 67 -28.89 10.75 29.69
C VAL A 67 -29.73 9.53 30.01
N TYR A 68 -29.04 8.40 30.19
CA TYR A 68 -29.63 7.17 30.68
C TYR A 68 -29.15 6.88 32.10
N LYS A 69 -30.05 6.41 32.94
CA LYS A 69 -29.74 5.87 34.25
C LYS A 69 -30.15 4.41 34.31
N VAL A 70 -29.24 3.52 34.71
CA VAL A 70 -29.60 2.12 34.96
C VAL A 70 -30.39 2.04 36.26
N VAL A 71 -31.65 1.62 36.17
CA VAL A 71 -32.56 1.49 37.32
C VAL A 71 -32.85 0.04 37.70
N GLY A 72 -32.43 -0.92 36.86
CA GLY A 72 -32.46 -2.35 37.20
C GLY A 72 -31.57 -3.17 36.27
N GLY A 73 -30.92 -4.20 36.81
CA GLY A 73 -30.10 -5.15 36.06
C GLY A 73 -28.73 -4.62 35.62
N ARG A 74 -28.15 -5.29 34.61
CA ARG A 74 -26.86 -4.95 34.00
C ARG A 74 -26.93 -4.99 32.49
N VAL A 75 -26.27 -4.03 31.83
CA VAL A 75 -26.31 -3.91 30.36
C VAL A 75 -24.96 -3.53 29.82
N TYR A 76 -24.63 -4.00 28.62
CA TYR A 76 -23.49 -3.47 27.89
C TYR A 76 -23.93 -2.27 27.07
N LEU A 77 -23.17 -1.19 27.14
CA LEU A 77 -23.23 -0.10 26.17
C LEU A 77 -22.05 -0.29 25.22
N ASP A 78 -22.34 -0.60 23.96
CA ASP A 78 -21.35 -0.60 22.88
C ASP A 78 -21.44 0.76 22.17
N ALA A 79 -20.35 1.50 22.08
CA ALA A 79 -20.25 2.77 21.37
C ALA A 79 -19.16 2.72 20.29
N ARG A 80 -19.35 3.42 19.17
CA ARG A 80 -18.33 3.52 18.11
C ARG A 80 -17.32 4.60 18.41
N ASP A 81 -16.05 4.30 18.19
CA ASP A 81 -15.00 5.31 18.14
C ASP A 81 -14.83 5.91 16.73
N SER A 82 -13.85 6.81 16.59
CA SER A 82 -13.56 7.49 15.32
C SER A 82 -13.02 6.58 14.21
N ALA A 83 -12.53 5.38 14.54
CA ALA A 83 -12.12 4.34 13.60
C ALA A 83 -13.25 3.36 13.29
N ASP A 84 -14.46 3.66 13.76
CA ASP A 84 -15.60 2.78 13.70
C ASP A 84 -15.43 1.45 14.45
N CYS A 85 -14.64 1.42 15.50
CA CYS A 85 -14.53 0.25 16.36
C CYS A 85 -15.54 0.30 17.52
N TRP A 86 -16.06 -0.86 17.93
CA TRP A 86 -16.91 -1.03 19.10
C TRP A 86 -16.11 -1.00 20.40
N VAL A 87 -16.42 -0.02 21.24
CA VAL A 87 -16.04 0.05 22.65
C VAL A 87 -17.23 -0.39 23.49
N ARG A 88 -17.11 -1.54 24.15
CA ARG A 88 -18.07 -2.05 25.12
C ARG A 88 -17.76 -1.55 26.52
N CYS A 89 -18.76 -1.05 27.23
CA CYS A 89 -18.70 -0.79 28.67
C CYS A 89 -19.86 -1.45 29.40
N THR A 90 -19.61 -1.92 30.62
CA THR A 90 -20.62 -2.52 31.48
C THR A 90 -21.28 -1.44 32.33
N LEU A 91 -22.60 -1.29 32.19
CA LEU A 91 -23.41 -0.41 33.02
C LEU A 91 -24.19 -1.26 34.03
N ILE A 92 -24.11 -0.88 35.31
CA ILE A 92 -24.81 -1.54 36.41
C ILE A 92 -25.80 -0.56 37.07
N GLU A 93 -26.76 -1.10 37.82
CA GLU A 93 -27.75 -0.32 38.57
C GLU A 93 -27.13 0.85 39.36
N GLY A 94 -27.72 2.04 39.22
CA GLY A 94 -27.25 3.28 39.82
C GLY A 94 -26.28 4.10 38.95
N MET A 95 -25.70 3.51 37.89
CA MET A 95 -24.87 4.25 36.95
C MET A 95 -25.70 5.17 36.06
N LYS A 96 -25.15 6.35 35.79
CA LYS A 96 -25.66 7.35 34.85
C LYS A 96 -24.67 7.46 33.69
N VAL A 97 -25.18 7.36 32.47
CA VAL A 97 -24.41 7.62 31.25
C VAL A 97 -25.00 8.80 30.50
N THR A 98 -24.15 9.74 30.12
CA THR A 98 -24.46 10.86 29.24
C THR A 98 -23.86 10.56 27.88
N LEU A 99 -24.69 10.63 26.84
CA LEU A 99 -24.34 10.37 25.45
C LEU A 99 -24.54 11.65 24.65
N SER A 100 -23.51 12.16 23.98
CA SER A 100 -23.63 13.35 23.15
C SER A 100 -24.43 13.06 21.88
N LEU A 101 -24.96 14.13 21.29
CA LEU A 101 -25.47 14.11 19.92
C LEU A 101 -24.45 13.48 18.96
N HIS A 102 -24.95 12.73 17.97
CA HIS A 102 -24.18 11.94 16.99
C HIS A 102 -23.34 10.76 17.53
N THR A 103 -23.25 10.52 18.84
CA THR A 103 -22.60 9.30 19.37
C THR A 103 -23.31 8.07 18.83
N LEU A 104 -22.63 7.23 18.05
CA LEU A 104 -23.16 5.96 17.57
C LEU A 104 -23.02 4.91 18.67
N ARG A 105 -24.12 4.26 19.04
CA ARG A 105 -24.16 3.28 20.13
C ARG A 105 -25.25 2.22 19.96
N ARG A 106 -25.16 1.17 20.78
CA ARG A 106 -26.22 0.21 21.06
C ARG A 106 -26.15 -0.28 22.51
N PHE A 107 -27.28 -0.70 23.05
CA PHE A 107 -27.36 -1.38 24.33
C PHE A 107 -27.54 -2.87 24.12
N VAL A 108 -26.61 -3.69 24.61
CA VAL A 108 -26.66 -5.14 24.49
C VAL A 108 -27.09 -5.75 25.83
N PRO A 109 -28.26 -6.40 25.90
CA PRO A 109 -28.73 -7.03 27.14
C PRO A 109 -27.82 -8.19 27.54
N ILE A 110 -27.60 -8.35 28.84
CA ILE A 110 -26.87 -9.50 29.39
C ILE A 110 -27.88 -10.61 29.67
N THR A 111 -27.56 -11.83 29.22
CA THR A 111 -28.48 -12.97 29.27
C THR A 111 -28.88 -13.28 30.72
N GLY A 112 -30.19 -13.18 31.04
CA GLY A 112 -30.73 -13.52 32.35
C GLY A 112 -31.06 -12.35 33.29
N ASP A 113 -30.68 -11.11 32.93
CA ASP A 113 -31.01 -9.90 33.71
C ASP A 113 -32.09 -9.07 32.99
N ALA A 114 -33.19 -8.74 33.67
CA ALA A 114 -34.14 -7.74 33.18
C ALA A 114 -33.51 -6.35 33.34
N VAL A 115 -33.30 -5.63 32.23
CA VAL A 115 -32.57 -4.35 32.23
C VAL A 115 -33.54 -3.20 32.04
N GLN A 116 -33.58 -2.31 33.04
CA GLN A 116 -34.37 -1.09 32.96
C GLN A 116 -33.48 0.14 32.91
N LEU A 117 -33.68 0.98 31.90
CA LEU A 117 -33.04 2.29 31.74
C LEU A 117 -34.08 3.40 31.92
N ALA A 118 -33.80 4.37 32.78
CA ALA A 118 -34.56 5.61 32.87
C ALA A 118 -33.91 6.67 31.97
N GLU A 119 -34.64 7.15 30.97
CA GLU A 119 -34.22 8.23 30.07
C GLU A 119 -34.62 9.60 30.63
N SER A 120 -33.74 10.60 30.51
CA SER A 120 -33.96 11.93 31.08
C SER A 120 -34.97 12.82 30.32
N ARG A 121 -35.56 12.34 29.21
CA ARG A 121 -36.37 13.17 28.30
C ARG A 121 -37.86 12.87 28.43
N GLU A 122 -38.68 13.92 28.37
CA GLU A 122 -40.13 13.84 28.21
C GLU A 122 -40.48 13.85 26.70
N GLY A 123 -41.10 12.78 26.16
CA GLY A 123 -41.62 12.73 24.78
C GLY A 123 -41.17 11.53 23.93
N VAL A 124 -41.49 11.55 22.62
CA VAL A 124 -41.16 10.47 21.66
C VAL A 124 -39.66 10.44 21.37
N ARG A 125 -39.04 9.25 21.45
CA ARG A 125 -37.62 9.03 21.19
C ARG A 125 -37.24 9.38 19.74
N SER A 126 -36.27 10.28 19.59
CA SER A 126 -35.67 10.65 18.29
C SER A 126 -34.32 9.96 18.13
N LEU A 127 -34.35 8.64 17.97
CA LEU A 127 -33.19 7.82 17.66
C LEU A 127 -33.02 7.74 16.14
N LEU A 128 -31.79 7.92 15.68
CA LEU A 128 -31.42 7.90 14.26
C LEU A 128 -30.60 6.63 13.99
N PRO A 129 -31.14 5.63 13.28
CA PRO A 129 -30.36 4.44 12.93
C PRO A 129 -29.20 4.83 12.03
N ARG A 130 -28.04 4.19 12.21
CA ARG A 130 -26.84 4.48 11.41
C ARG A 130 -27.04 4.16 9.93
N TYR A 131 -27.66 3.01 9.65
CA TYR A 131 -27.99 2.56 8.32
C TYR A 131 -29.50 2.42 8.20
N THR A 132 -30.06 3.01 7.16
CA THR A 132 -31.49 2.87 6.83
C THR A 132 -31.77 1.63 5.98
N ARG A 133 -30.74 1.04 5.36
CA ARG A 133 -30.84 -0.19 4.56
C ARG A 133 -29.92 -1.28 5.12
N LEU A 134 -30.42 -2.51 5.20
CA LEU A 134 -29.68 -3.68 5.68
C LEU A 134 -28.40 -3.96 4.88
N VAL A 135 -28.41 -3.72 3.56
CA VAL A 135 -27.26 -3.95 2.69
C VAL A 135 -26.06 -3.04 3.04
N ASP A 136 -26.33 -1.82 3.50
CA ASP A 136 -25.29 -0.85 3.87
C ASP A 136 -24.63 -1.25 5.20
N ALA A 137 -25.40 -1.82 6.12
CA ALA A 137 -24.88 -2.37 7.37
C ALA A 137 -24.00 -3.62 7.14
N VAL A 138 -24.43 -4.52 6.24
CA VAL A 138 -23.68 -5.75 5.91
C VAL A 138 -22.35 -5.43 5.21
N ASN A 139 -22.34 -4.51 4.25
CA ASN A 139 -21.09 -4.11 3.57
C ASN A 139 -20.09 -3.42 4.51
N HIS A 140 -20.58 -2.69 5.51
CA HIS A 140 -19.73 -1.97 6.45
C HIS A 140 -19.21 -2.85 7.61
N LEU A 141 -19.94 -3.91 7.99
CA LEU A 141 -19.47 -4.92 8.96
C LEU A 141 -18.21 -5.67 8.49
N VAL A 142 -17.94 -5.68 7.19
CA VAL A 142 -16.76 -6.31 6.58
C VAL A 142 -15.50 -5.43 6.67
N GLN A 143 -15.63 -4.14 7.06
CA GLN A 143 -14.55 -3.13 6.98
C GLN A 143 -13.87 -2.75 8.30
N VAL A 144 -14.25 -3.27 9.47
CA VAL A 144 -13.65 -2.84 10.75
C VAL A 144 -12.38 -3.65 11.04
N ASP A 145 -11.23 -3.05 10.73
CA ASP A 145 -9.99 -3.78 10.40
C ASP A 145 -8.79 -3.48 11.32
N ALA A 146 -9.05 -3.51 12.63
CA ALA A 146 -7.97 -3.41 13.63
C ALA A 146 -6.98 -4.57 13.52
N ASN A 147 -7.44 -5.76 13.10
CA ASN A 147 -6.59 -6.91 12.88
C ASN A 147 -5.72 -6.77 11.64
N ALA A 148 -6.22 -6.34 10.46
CA ALA A 148 -5.30 -6.14 9.35
C ALA A 148 -4.40 -4.92 9.56
N SER A 149 -4.76 -3.94 10.40
CA SER A 149 -3.80 -2.92 10.84
C SER A 149 -2.59 -3.55 11.53
N ARG A 150 -2.79 -4.56 12.39
CA ARG A 150 -1.71 -5.32 13.02
C ARG A 150 -0.95 -6.18 12.01
N GLU A 151 -1.66 -6.85 11.11
CA GLU A 151 -1.04 -7.68 10.06
C GLU A 151 -0.18 -6.85 9.10
N LEU A 152 -0.66 -5.68 8.69
CA LEU A 152 0.03 -4.72 7.84
C LEU A 152 1.32 -4.22 8.50
N VAL A 153 1.30 -3.88 9.79
CA VAL A 153 2.53 -3.53 10.53
C VAL A 153 3.54 -4.68 10.47
N CYS A 154 3.10 -5.93 10.66
CA CYS A 154 3.98 -7.10 10.59
C CYS A 154 4.53 -7.34 9.17
N GLU A 155 3.69 -7.17 8.14
CA GLU A 155 4.09 -7.27 6.74
C GLU A 155 5.14 -6.21 6.38
N LEU A 156 4.88 -4.95 6.71
CA LEU A 156 5.81 -3.85 6.45
C LEU A 156 7.13 -4.05 7.21
N CYS A 157 7.11 -4.52 8.46
CA CYS A 157 8.33 -4.87 9.18
C CYS A 157 9.16 -5.95 8.48
N ARG A 158 8.51 -6.99 7.92
CA ARG A 158 9.19 -8.03 7.12
C ARG A 158 9.84 -7.46 5.86
N LEU A 159 9.12 -6.58 5.16
CA LEU A 159 9.63 -5.88 3.99
C LEU A 159 10.82 -4.97 4.34
N TYR A 160 10.71 -4.17 5.40
CA TYR A 160 11.78 -3.24 5.80
C TYR A 160 13.00 -3.98 6.35
N TYR A 161 12.82 -5.15 6.95
CA TYR A 161 13.94 -6.03 7.28
C TYR A 161 14.68 -6.53 6.02
N SER A 162 13.96 -7.01 5.00
CA SER A 162 14.59 -7.53 3.77
C SER A 162 15.32 -6.44 2.97
N MET A 163 14.89 -5.19 3.09
CA MET A 163 15.58 -4.01 2.53
C MET A 163 16.75 -3.50 3.40
N GLY A 164 17.00 -4.11 4.56
CA GLY A 164 18.10 -3.75 5.45
C GLY A 164 17.82 -2.57 6.39
N TRP A 165 16.59 -2.04 6.43
CA TRP A 165 16.22 -0.83 7.17
C TRP A 165 15.93 -1.09 8.65
N MET A 166 15.48 -2.29 9.00
CA MET A 166 15.11 -2.69 10.37
C MET A 166 15.87 -3.94 10.82
N THR A 167 17.19 -3.95 10.57
CA THR A 167 18.07 -5.09 10.89
C THR A 167 18.57 -5.04 12.33
N GLY A 168 19.02 -6.18 12.86
CA GLY A 168 19.67 -6.25 14.18
C GLY A 168 18.78 -5.83 15.34
N THR A 169 17.46 -6.02 15.24
CA THR A 169 16.42 -5.50 16.16
C THR A 169 16.23 -3.98 16.15
N GLY A 170 17.07 -3.26 15.40
CA GLY A 170 17.01 -1.82 15.20
C GLY A 170 15.79 -1.38 14.37
N GLY A 171 15.52 -0.08 14.41
CA GLY A 171 14.31 0.50 13.87
C GLY A 171 13.04 0.15 14.67
N ALA A 172 11.98 0.89 14.38
CA ALA A 172 10.65 0.70 14.94
C ALA A 172 9.62 1.32 14.00
N MET A 173 8.35 0.93 14.11
CA MET A 173 7.29 1.64 13.40
C MET A 173 6.04 1.74 14.26
N SER A 174 5.22 2.72 13.93
CA SER A 174 3.87 2.87 14.43
C SER A 174 2.87 3.12 13.32
N LEU A 175 1.65 2.63 13.53
CA LEU A 175 0.50 2.86 12.67
C LEU A 175 -0.68 3.31 13.52
N ARG A 176 -1.35 4.38 13.11
CA ARG A 176 -2.54 4.92 13.74
C ARG A 176 -3.77 4.50 12.95
N HIS A 177 -4.76 3.95 13.66
CA HIS A 177 -6.08 3.63 13.14
C HIS A 177 -7.11 4.21 14.12
N GLY A 178 -7.75 5.31 13.75
CA GLY A 178 -8.61 6.12 14.65
C GLY A 178 -7.84 6.63 15.86
N GLU A 179 -8.27 6.26 17.07
CA GLU A 179 -7.61 6.61 18.33
C GLU A 179 -6.57 5.58 18.81
N ARG A 180 -6.38 4.48 18.06
CA ARG A 180 -5.42 3.44 18.40
C ARG A 180 -4.11 3.63 17.65
N ILE A 181 -3.01 3.43 18.36
CA ILE A 181 -1.66 3.48 17.80
C ILE A 181 -0.99 2.14 18.05
N PHE A 182 -0.80 1.37 16.99
CA PHE A 182 -0.07 0.12 17.00
C PHE A 182 1.43 0.42 16.96
N VAL A 183 2.20 -0.12 17.89
CA VAL A 183 3.64 0.15 18.01
C VAL A 183 4.41 -1.15 18.12
N THR A 184 5.49 -1.27 17.33
CA THR A 184 6.38 -2.42 17.42
C THR A 184 7.13 -2.46 18.76
N PRO A 185 7.31 -3.63 19.38
CA PRO A 185 8.13 -3.77 20.58
C PRO A 185 9.63 -3.55 20.34
N SER A 186 10.35 -3.22 21.41
CA SER A 186 11.80 -3.03 21.43
C SER A 186 12.55 -4.36 21.50
N GLY A 187 13.73 -4.41 20.87
CA GLY A 187 14.70 -5.50 21.03
C GLY A 187 14.26 -6.87 20.50
N VAL A 188 13.25 -6.91 19.61
CA VAL A 188 12.81 -8.14 18.95
C VAL A 188 13.17 -8.15 17.46
N PRO A 189 13.33 -9.33 16.84
CA PRO A 189 13.48 -9.46 15.40
C PRO A 189 12.21 -8.98 14.68
N LYS A 190 12.33 -7.90 13.91
CA LYS A 190 11.17 -7.22 13.29
C LYS A 190 10.50 -8.06 12.22
N GLU A 191 11.26 -8.92 11.53
CA GLU A 191 10.78 -9.85 10.52
C GLU A 191 9.96 -11.03 11.06
N ARG A 192 9.98 -11.25 12.39
CA ARG A 192 9.26 -12.35 13.04
C ARG A 192 8.08 -11.92 13.89
N LEU A 193 7.77 -10.62 13.89
CA LEU A 193 6.63 -10.06 14.62
C LEU A 193 5.33 -10.75 14.21
N GLN A 194 4.54 -11.11 15.21
CA GLN A 194 3.15 -11.52 15.05
C GLN A 194 2.22 -10.38 15.48
N PRO A 195 0.97 -10.33 14.96
CA PRO A 195 -0.01 -9.29 15.31
C PRO A 195 -0.19 -9.06 16.82
N GLU A 196 -0.13 -10.13 17.61
CA GLU A 196 -0.30 -10.12 19.07
C GLU A 196 0.94 -9.62 19.81
N ASP A 197 2.09 -9.54 19.13
CA ASP A 197 3.32 -9.00 19.71
C ASP A 197 3.31 -7.46 19.74
N LEU A 198 2.41 -6.81 18.98
CA LEU A 198 2.32 -5.35 18.90
C LEU A 198 1.66 -4.74 20.14
N TYR A 199 2.25 -3.65 20.60
CA TYR A 199 1.62 -2.77 21.59
C TYR A 199 0.50 -1.96 20.94
N VAL A 200 -0.56 -1.72 21.69
CA VAL A 200 -1.61 -0.76 21.31
C VAL A 200 -1.63 0.34 22.35
N LEU A 201 -1.46 1.57 21.90
CA LEU A 201 -1.53 2.76 22.73
C LEU A 201 -2.76 3.58 22.33
N ASP A 202 -3.30 4.35 23.28
CA ASP A 202 -4.22 5.43 22.95
C ASP A 202 -3.46 6.70 22.52
N LEU A 203 -4.21 7.71 22.09
CA LEU A 203 -3.64 9.02 21.77
C LEU A 203 -3.00 9.71 22.97
N ALA A 204 -3.28 9.34 24.23
CA ALA A 204 -2.62 9.88 25.42
C ALA A 204 -1.29 9.14 25.73
N GLY A 205 -1.04 8.00 25.08
CA GLY A 205 0.14 7.15 25.28
C GLY A 205 -0.05 6.07 26.34
N ASN A 206 -1.27 5.90 26.86
CA ASN A 206 -1.59 4.79 27.76
C ASN A 206 -1.59 3.48 26.99
N ILE A 207 -1.08 2.42 27.60
CA ILE A 207 -1.06 1.08 27.00
C ILE A 207 -2.46 0.47 27.12
N LEU A 208 -3.11 0.27 25.99
CA LEU A 208 -4.39 -0.43 25.85
C LEU A 208 -4.20 -1.95 25.79
N SER A 209 -3.12 -2.37 25.13
CA SER A 209 -2.77 -3.78 24.93
C SER A 209 -1.26 -3.96 24.74
N SER A 210 -0.74 -5.11 25.14
CA SER A 210 0.68 -5.44 25.06
C SER A 210 0.90 -6.94 24.86
N SER A 211 2.02 -7.32 24.24
CA SER A 211 2.44 -8.72 24.12
C SER A 211 2.45 -9.43 25.48
N THR A 212 1.83 -10.61 25.53
CA THR A 212 1.87 -11.46 26.73
C THR A 212 3.21 -12.20 26.82
N ALA A 213 3.72 -12.33 28.04
CA ALA A 213 4.95 -13.07 28.30
C ALA A 213 4.78 -14.55 27.88
N LYS A 214 5.54 -15.00 26.87
CA LYS A 214 5.63 -16.43 26.54
C LYS A 214 6.26 -17.17 27.74
N ALA A 215 5.80 -18.39 28.02
CA ALA A 215 6.22 -19.17 29.18
C ALA A 215 7.76 -19.19 29.33
N GLY A 216 8.27 -18.68 30.46
CA GLY A 216 9.69 -18.61 30.77
C GLY A 216 10.48 -17.43 30.16
N LYS A 217 9.84 -16.48 29.46
CA LYS A 217 10.49 -15.28 28.91
C LYS A 217 9.81 -14.00 29.38
N LYS A 218 10.59 -12.93 29.61
CA LYS A 218 10.02 -11.59 29.87
C LYS A 218 9.32 -11.08 28.62
N ALA A 219 8.18 -10.42 28.80
CA ALA A 219 7.49 -9.74 27.70
C ALA A 219 8.43 -8.69 27.07
N PRO A 220 8.45 -8.56 25.72
CA PRO A 220 9.17 -7.49 25.04
C PRO A 220 8.70 -6.13 25.56
N LYS A 221 9.62 -5.17 25.73
CA LYS A 221 9.25 -3.83 26.18
C LYS A 221 8.68 -3.00 25.02
N LEU A 222 7.89 -1.98 25.33
CA LEU A 222 7.51 -0.96 24.37
C LEU A 222 8.77 -0.29 23.77
N SER A 223 8.71 0.09 22.50
CA SER A 223 9.80 0.83 21.84
C SER A 223 10.08 2.18 22.53
N ASP A 224 11.36 2.53 22.68
CA ASP A 224 11.77 3.84 23.19
C ASP A 224 11.41 4.98 22.21
N CYS A 225 11.09 4.65 20.95
CA CYS A 225 10.51 5.56 19.97
C CYS A 225 9.03 5.92 20.24
N ALA A 226 8.33 5.23 21.15
CA ALA A 226 6.89 5.44 21.33
C ALA A 226 6.49 6.89 21.68
N PRO A 227 7.19 7.62 22.57
CA PRO A 227 6.88 9.03 22.85
C PRO A 227 7.00 9.92 21.61
N LEU A 228 7.98 9.63 20.76
CA LEU A 228 8.19 10.35 19.50
C LEU A 228 7.07 10.05 18.51
N PHE A 229 6.73 8.78 18.31
CA PHE A 229 5.62 8.38 17.45
C PHE A 229 4.31 9.01 17.88
N LEU A 230 4.00 9.01 19.18
CA LEU A 230 2.83 9.67 19.74
C LEU A 230 2.82 11.18 19.43
N HIS A 231 3.96 11.84 19.56
CA HIS A 231 4.08 13.25 19.21
C HIS A 231 3.78 13.50 17.72
N MET A 232 4.31 12.67 16.82
CA MET A 232 4.03 12.73 15.38
C MET A 232 2.54 12.52 15.06
N HIS A 233 1.93 11.50 15.65
CA HIS A 233 0.51 11.20 15.46
C HIS A 233 -0.41 12.32 15.95
N ARG A 234 -0.02 13.05 17.00
CA ARG A 234 -0.77 14.20 17.54
C ARG A 234 -0.56 15.49 16.74
N VAL A 235 0.70 15.85 16.49
CA VAL A 235 1.05 17.17 15.92
C VAL A 235 0.97 17.20 14.40
N ARG A 236 1.28 16.07 13.74
CA ARG A 236 1.27 15.96 12.28
C ARG A 236 0.12 15.18 11.72
N ALA A 237 -0.75 14.64 12.58
CA ALA A 237 -1.80 13.70 12.18
C ALA A 237 -1.26 12.56 11.28
N ALA A 238 0.01 12.17 11.47
CA ALA A 238 0.60 11.10 10.69
C ALA A 238 -0.20 9.80 10.91
N ALA A 239 -0.46 9.05 9.85
CA ALA A 239 -1.03 7.72 9.96
C ALA A 239 0.05 6.69 10.28
N VAL A 240 1.25 6.83 9.69
CA VAL A 240 2.36 5.91 9.93
C VAL A 240 3.64 6.69 10.19
N VAL A 241 4.43 6.20 11.15
CA VAL A 241 5.79 6.67 11.42
C VAL A 241 6.74 5.48 11.38
N LEU A 242 7.79 5.59 10.57
CA LEU A 242 8.84 4.60 10.43
C LEU A 242 10.15 5.17 10.96
N HIS A 243 10.84 4.37 11.76
CA HIS A 243 12.22 4.56 12.15
C HIS A 243 13.09 3.52 11.45
N SER A 244 13.95 3.99 10.55
CA SER A 244 14.90 3.17 9.79
C SER A 244 16.33 3.37 10.31
N HIS A 245 17.07 2.27 10.42
CA HIS A 245 18.51 2.22 10.70
C HIS A 245 19.32 1.88 9.43
N GLY A 246 18.73 2.07 8.24
CA GLY A 246 19.40 1.73 6.99
C GLY A 246 20.72 2.50 6.80
N ILE A 247 21.71 1.81 6.24
CA ILE A 247 23.08 2.33 6.11
C ILE A 247 23.15 3.62 5.29
N THR A 248 22.30 3.78 4.27
CA THR A 248 22.24 4.98 3.45
C THR A 248 21.84 6.22 4.26
N CYS A 249 20.95 6.08 5.24
CA CYS A 249 20.58 7.17 6.15
C CYS A 249 21.76 7.60 7.02
N ASN A 250 22.50 6.62 7.57
CA ASN A 250 23.67 6.90 8.40
C ASN A 250 24.75 7.65 7.60
N LEU A 251 25.07 7.16 6.40
CA LEU A 251 26.05 7.77 5.51
C LEU A 251 25.62 9.15 5.02
N ALA A 252 24.35 9.33 4.64
CA ALA A 252 23.82 10.64 4.26
C ALA A 252 23.91 11.65 5.41
N ALA A 253 23.68 11.22 6.66
CA ALA A 253 23.84 12.09 7.81
C ALA A 253 25.31 12.49 8.03
N ALA A 254 26.23 11.56 7.79
CA ALA A 254 27.67 11.81 7.85
C ALA A 254 28.16 12.77 6.75
N LEU A 255 27.57 12.73 5.54
CA LEU A 255 27.83 13.73 4.49
C LEU A 255 27.46 15.16 4.93
N CYS A 256 26.55 15.27 5.89
CA CYS A 256 26.11 16.52 6.47
C CYS A 256 26.82 16.87 7.78
N ASP A 257 27.94 16.23 8.15
CA ASP A 257 28.68 16.58 9.37
C ASP A 257 29.02 18.09 9.39
N GLY A 258 28.64 18.76 10.49
CA GLY A 258 28.72 20.22 10.63
C GLY A 258 27.57 21.03 10.00
N LYS A 259 26.60 20.39 9.35
CA LYS A 259 25.45 21.05 8.69
C LYS A 259 24.11 20.57 9.26
N LYS A 260 23.14 21.46 9.46
CA LYS A 260 21.81 21.11 10.01
C LYS A 260 20.86 20.43 9.03
N GLU A 261 21.24 20.29 7.77
CA GLU A 261 20.35 19.88 6.69
C GLU A 261 21.08 18.98 5.69
N PHE A 262 20.37 17.97 5.22
CA PHE A 262 20.64 17.29 3.97
C PHE A 262 19.83 17.94 2.86
N ARG A 263 20.50 18.25 1.75
CA ARG A 263 19.89 18.92 0.59
C ARG A 263 20.21 18.13 -0.66
N ILE A 264 19.21 17.88 -1.49
CA ILE A 264 19.40 17.28 -2.81
C ILE A 264 18.40 17.89 -3.78
N SER A 265 18.79 18.11 -5.02
CA SER A 265 17.92 18.74 -6.01
C SER A 265 17.99 18.03 -7.36
N HIS A 266 16.97 18.24 -8.20
CA HIS A 266 16.93 17.75 -9.57
C HIS A 266 17.08 16.22 -9.66
N GLN A 267 16.38 15.51 -8.77
CA GLN A 267 16.29 14.05 -8.77
C GLN A 267 14.83 13.63 -8.88
N GLU A 268 14.51 12.69 -9.76
CA GLU A 268 13.13 12.28 -10.03
C GLU A 268 12.41 11.77 -8.78
N MET A 269 13.13 11.05 -7.92
CA MET A 269 12.59 10.49 -6.68
C MET A 269 12.20 11.56 -5.64
N ILE A 270 12.53 12.84 -5.85
CA ILE A 270 12.02 13.95 -5.02
C ILE A 270 10.50 14.08 -5.16
N LYS A 271 9.93 13.82 -6.36
CA LYS A 271 8.48 13.84 -6.59
C LYS A 271 7.72 12.83 -5.72
N GLY A 272 8.42 11.79 -5.30
CA GLY A 272 7.88 10.80 -4.38
C GLY A 272 7.75 11.31 -2.94
N ILE A 273 8.22 12.52 -2.62
CA ILE A 273 8.00 13.17 -1.31
C ILE A 273 6.83 14.14 -1.42
N THR A 274 5.87 14.04 -0.51
CA THR A 274 4.68 14.91 -0.53
C THR A 274 5.08 16.39 -0.59
N GLY A 275 4.45 17.12 -1.51
CA GLY A 275 4.65 18.56 -1.69
C GLY A 275 5.89 18.95 -2.49
N HIS A 276 6.59 18.01 -3.13
CA HIS A 276 7.79 18.30 -3.92
C HIS A 276 7.66 17.86 -5.38
N GLY A 277 8.33 18.59 -6.27
CA GLY A 277 8.55 18.30 -7.68
C GLY A 277 10.03 18.01 -8.00
N TYR A 278 10.32 17.60 -9.24
CA TYR A 278 11.67 17.24 -9.67
C TYR A 278 12.70 18.37 -9.48
N THR A 279 12.34 19.59 -9.88
CA THR A 279 13.20 20.78 -9.83
C THR A 279 13.41 21.31 -8.41
N ASP A 280 12.63 20.82 -7.44
CA ASP A 280 12.72 21.32 -6.08
C ASP A 280 14.02 20.88 -5.42
N THR A 281 14.43 21.63 -4.40
CA THR A 281 15.48 21.18 -3.50
C THR A 281 14.81 20.54 -2.31
N LEU A 282 14.91 19.22 -2.21
CA LEU A 282 14.48 18.50 -1.02
C LEU A 282 15.41 18.86 0.14
N VAL A 283 14.81 19.30 1.25
CA VAL A 283 15.51 19.59 2.50
C VAL A 283 15.06 18.59 3.57
N VAL A 284 15.99 17.79 4.07
CA VAL A 284 15.77 16.90 5.22
C VAL A 284 16.58 17.42 6.40
N PRO A 285 15.95 17.85 7.50
CA PRO A 285 16.67 18.31 8.67
C PRO A 285 17.47 17.17 9.32
N VAL A 286 18.64 17.51 9.84
CA VAL A 286 19.60 16.59 10.45
C VAL A 286 19.83 17.00 11.89
N ILE A 287 19.59 16.08 12.82
CA ILE A 287 19.81 16.27 14.26
C ILE A 287 20.92 15.35 14.77
N ASP A 288 21.51 15.75 15.90
CA ASP A 288 22.50 14.93 16.59
C ASP A 288 21.84 13.75 17.31
N ASN A 289 22.58 12.64 17.41
CA ASN A 289 22.10 11.47 18.13
C ASN A 289 22.08 11.71 19.64
N ALA A 290 21.28 10.90 20.34
CA ALA A 290 21.25 10.84 21.79
C ALA A 290 21.51 9.40 22.26
N PRO A 291 22.08 9.19 23.47
CA PRO A 291 22.31 7.85 24.01
C PRO A 291 21.06 6.99 24.19
N LYS A 292 19.87 7.60 24.25
CA LYS A 292 18.58 6.94 24.31
C LYS A 292 17.65 7.55 23.27
N GLU A 293 16.89 6.71 22.56
CA GLU A 293 15.93 7.14 21.54
C GLU A 293 14.87 8.09 22.10
N SER A 294 14.40 7.85 23.33
CA SER A 294 13.41 8.72 23.99
C SER A 294 13.90 10.16 24.19
N ALA A 295 15.21 10.40 24.26
CA ALA A 295 15.78 11.74 24.34
C ALA A 295 15.76 12.50 23.01
N LEU A 296 15.48 11.82 21.89
CA LEU A 296 15.31 12.45 20.57
C LEU A 296 13.94 13.10 20.39
N ALA A 297 12.96 12.80 21.26
CA ALA A 297 11.60 13.30 21.12
C ALA A 297 11.51 14.84 21.09
N GLN A 298 12.19 15.52 22.02
CA GLN A 298 12.19 16.98 22.09
C GLN A 298 12.96 17.64 20.92
N PRO A 299 14.18 17.22 20.56
CA PRO A 299 14.87 17.71 19.37
C PRO A 299 14.05 17.54 18.08
N ILE A 300 13.38 16.40 17.91
CA ILE A 300 12.52 16.18 16.73
C ILE A 300 11.30 17.11 16.79
N ALA A 301 10.62 17.25 17.93
CA ALA A 301 9.50 18.19 18.06
C ALA A 301 9.88 19.62 17.65
N GLN A 302 11.02 20.13 18.13
CA GLN A 302 11.55 21.44 17.74
C GLN A 302 11.87 21.52 16.24
N THR A 303 12.40 20.43 15.68
CA THR A 303 12.69 20.33 14.25
C THR A 303 11.41 20.40 13.42
N LEU A 304 10.32 19.80 13.86
CA LEU A 304 9.03 19.88 13.18
C LEU A 304 8.49 21.32 13.19
N GLU A 305 8.63 22.05 14.29
CA GLU A 305 8.23 23.47 14.33
C GLU A 305 9.03 24.30 13.31
N ALA A 306 10.34 24.06 13.22
CA ALA A 306 11.21 24.77 12.29
C ALA A 306 11.03 24.36 10.82
N TYR A 307 10.64 23.11 10.55
CA TYR A 307 10.45 22.54 9.21
C TYR A 307 9.01 21.99 9.06
N PRO A 308 8.01 22.86 8.88
CA PRO A 308 6.60 22.47 8.89
C PRO A 308 6.22 21.45 7.81
N ASN A 309 6.86 21.54 6.64
CA ASN A 309 6.56 20.73 5.46
C ASN A 309 7.46 19.48 5.34
N THR A 310 8.35 19.23 6.30
CA THR A 310 9.21 18.05 6.21
C THR A 310 8.40 16.78 6.48
N SER A 311 8.77 15.71 5.79
CA SER A 311 8.22 14.37 5.99
C SER A 311 9.21 13.44 6.70
N ALA A 312 10.39 13.95 7.07
CA ALA A 312 11.43 13.17 7.70
C ALA A 312 12.42 13.99 8.54
N VAL A 313 13.07 13.33 9.49
CA VAL A 313 14.24 13.84 10.22
C VAL A 313 15.34 12.79 10.18
N LEU A 314 16.54 13.21 9.77
CA LEU A 314 17.73 12.38 9.78
C LEU A 314 18.46 12.52 11.12
N VAL A 315 18.96 11.42 11.66
CA VAL A 315 19.69 11.40 12.94
C VAL A 315 21.11 10.92 12.70
N ARG A 316 22.10 11.76 13.02
CA ARG A 316 23.52 11.46 12.77
C ARG A 316 23.94 10.14 13.38
N ARG A 317 24.72 9.34 12.64
CA ARG A 317 25.28 8.07 13.13
C ARG A 317 24.22 7.13 13.73
N HIS A 318 22.98 7.23 13.23
CA HIS A 318 21.84 6.48 13.74
C HIS A 318 20.90 6.04 12.61
N GLY A 319 20.18 6.97 11.98
CA GLY A 319 19.14 6.58 11.04
C GLY A 319 18.20 7.70 10.62
N LEU A 320 16.96 7.34 10.34
CA LEU A 320 15.91 8.19 9.79
C LEU A 320 14.61 7.98 10.55
N PHE A 321 13.89 9.07 10.82
CA PHE A 321 12.46 9.06 11.12
C PHE A 321 11.71 9.63 9.92
N VAL A 322 10.71 8.91 9.42
CA VAL A 322 9.90 9.30 8.26
C VAL A 322 8.44 8.98 8.51
N TRP A 323 7.52 9.79 8.00
CA TRP A 323 6.10 9.62 8.23
C TRP A 323 5.26 9.96 7.01
N GLY A 324 3.99 9.57 7.06
CA GLY A 324 2.97 9.88 6.05
C GLY A 324 1.58 9.94 6.66
N ASP A 325 0.67 10.60 5.96
CA ASP A 325 -0.78 10.65 6.23
C ASP A 325 -1.51 9.36 5.86
N SER A 326 -0.85 8.47 5.14
CA SER A 326 -1.24 7.07 4.92
C SER A 326 -0.03 6.14 5.04
N TRP A 327 -0.27 4.82 5.10
CA TRP A 327 0.82 3.84 5.12
C TRP A 327 1.55 3.80 3.78
N GLU A 328 0.84 3.98 2.66
CA GLU A 328 1.39 4.07 1.30
C GLU A 328 2.29 5.29 1.17
N ALA A 329 1.85 6.45 1.69
CA ALA A 329 2.64 7.67 1.69
C ALA A 329 3.90 7.52 2.52
N ALA A 330 3.81 7.01 3.75
CA ALA A 330 4.97 6.79 4.61
C ALA A 330 5.99 5.83 3.98
N LYS A 331 5.51 4.73 3.38
CA LYS A 331 6.34 3.77 2.65
C LYS A 331 7.02 4.42 1.44
N ARG A 332 6.26 5.13 0.60
CA ARG A 332 6.77 5.86 -0.57
C ARG A 332 7.84 6.88 -0.16
N HIS A 333 7.60 7.65 0.91
CA HIS A 333 8.57 8.60 1.44
C HIS A 333 9.85 7.90 1.87
N ALA A 334 9.76 6.79 2.59
CA ALA A 334 10.92 6.02 3.03
C ALA A 334 11.75 5.51 1.84
N GLU A 335 11.10 4.88 0.85
CA GLU A 335 11.76 4.37 -0.36
C GLU A 335 12.47 5.47 -1.13
N CYS A 336 11.79 6.61 -1.33
CA CYS A 336 12.36 7.75 -2.04
C CYS A 336 13.53 8.37 -1.28
N LEU A 337 13.43 8.53 0.04
CA LEU A 337 14.52 9.07 0.85
C LEU A 337 15.73 8.15 0.85
N HIS A 338 15.54 6.84 1.04
CA HIS A 338 16.63 5.86 0.99
C HIS A 338 17.35 5.88 -0.36
N TYR A 339 16.60 5.97 -1.47
CA TYR A 339 17.16 6.13 -2.81
C TYR A 339 17.94 7.45 -2.94
N LEU A 340 17.34 8.58 -2.55
CA LEU A 340 17.98 9.90 -2.68
C LEU A 340 19.26 10.00 -1.85
N PHE A 341 19.29 9.37 -0.68
CA PHE A 341 20.50 9.25 0.13
C PHE A 341 21.58 8.43 -0.57
N GLU A 342 21.23 7.28 -1.14
CA GLU A 342 22.15 6.47 -1.94
C GLU A 342 22.70 7.24 -3.14
N THR A 343 21.83 7.92 -3.88
CA THR A 343 22.21 8.78 -5.01
C THR A 343 23.18 9.87 -4.59
N ALA A 344 22.92 10.59 -3.48
CA ALA A 344 23.85 11.60 -2.98
C ALA A 344 25.22 11.01 -2.61
N ILE A 345 25.24 9.81 -2.03
CA ILE A 345 26.47 9.10 -1.68
C ILE A 345 27.25 8.73 -2.95
N GLU A 346 26.60 8.15 -3.96
CA GLU A 346 27.24 7.77 -5.22
C GLU A 346 27.70 8.99 -6.03
N MET A 347 26.87 10.03 -6.14
CA MET A 347 27.25 11.30 -6.75
C MET A 347 28.49 11.87 -6.08
N ARG A 348 28.54 11.88 -4.74
CA ARG A 348 29.70 12.36 -4.00
C ARG A 348 30.96 11.53 -4.27
N LYS A 349 30.85 10.20 -4.36
CA LYS A 349 31.98 9.31 -4.72
C LYS A 349 32.51 9.60 -6.13
N LEU A 350 31.63 9.99 -7.04
CA LEU A 350 31.95 10.38 -8.42
C LEU A 350 32.35 11.87 -8.55
N ASN A 351 32.51 12.59 -7.45
CA ASN A 351 32.78 14.03 -7.41
C ASN A 351 31.72 14.91 -8.10
N LEU A 352 30.46 14.45 -8.12
CA LEU A 352 29.31 15.22 -8.57
C LEU A 352 28.66 15.94 -7.38
N ASP A 353 28.24 17.19 -7.60
CA ASP A 353 27.49 17.96 -6.61
C ASP A 353 25.99 17.67 -6.77
N PHE A 354 25.42 16.98 -5.79
CA PHE A 354 24.00 16.60 -5.76
C PHE A 354 23.07 17.72 -5.27
N THR A 355 23.63 18.87 -4.90
CA THR A 355 22.86 20.01 -4.36
C THR A 355 22.53 21.06 -5.42
N VAL A 356 23.12 20.96 -6.60
CA VAL A 356 22.98 21.94 -7.69
C VAL A 356 22.20 21.36 -8.87
N PRO A 357 21.53 22.19 -9.67
CA PRO A 357 20.94 21.76 -10.93
C PRO A 357 21.98 21.14 -11.86
N PRO A 358 21.61 20.15 -12.69
CA PRO A 358 22.49 19.61 -13.72
C PRO A 358 22.85 20.71 -14.73
N VAL A 359 24.12 20.76 -15.11
CA VAL A 359 24.59 21.71 -16.12
C VAL A 359 24.18 21.21 -17.50
N SER A 360 23.28 21.93 -18.17
CA SER A 360 22.91 21.66 -19.57
C SER A 360 24.11 21.88 -20.49
N ALA A 361 24.26 21.04 -21.52
CA ALA A 361 25.38 21.08 -22.47
C ALA A 361 25.45 22.35 -23.36
N ILE A 362 24.65 23.40 -23.11
CA ILE A 362 24.60 24.62 -23.91
C ILE A 362 24.43 25.84 -23.00
N SER A 363 25.56 26.42 -22.58
CA SER A 363 25.80 27.88 -22.47
C SER A 363 27.06 28.17 -21.63
N SER A 364 28.20 28.29 -22.30
CA SER A 364 29.18 29.35 -22.01
C SER A 364 30.29 29.32 -23.05
N ASN A 365 30.26 30.33 -23.92
CA ASN A 365 31.49 30.96 -24.35
C ASN A 365 32.16 31.49 -23.08
N ASP A 366 33.16 30.80 -22.54
CA ASP A 366 34.41 31.47 -22.20
C ASP A 366 35.57 30.49 -22.01
N SER A 367 36.73 31.07 -22.22
CA SER A 367 38.03 30.53 -22.55
C SER A 367 38.81 29.90 -21.38
N SER A 368 39.70 28.98 -21.77
CA SER A 368 40.89 28.48 -21.07
C SER A 368 40.72 27.44 -19.94
N LEU A 369 41.00 26.17 -20.29
CA LEU A 369 42.01 25.31 -19.65
C LEU A 369 41.95 23.93 -20.31
N GLY A 370 42.99 23.58 -21.08
CA GLY A 370 43.02 22.37 -21.89
C GLY A 370 43.26 21.09 -21.10
N CYS A 371 42.70 19.99 -21.58
CA CYS A 371 43.33 18.67 -21.47
C CYS A 371 42.69 17.68 -22.45
N VAL A 372 43.50 17.30 -23.46
CA VAL A 372 43.51 16.04 -24.22
C VAL A 372 42.22 15.64 -24.97
N CYS A 373 42.28 15.87 -26.28
CA CYS A 373 41.39 15.27 -27.27
C CYS A 373 41.53 13.74 -27.29
N THR A 374 40.40 13.03 -27.19
CA THR A 374 40.22 11.72 -27.80
C THR A 374 38.92 11.74 -28.60
N ASP A 375 39.09 11.90 -29.92
CA ASP A 375 38.18 11.56 -31.03
C ASP A 375 36.67 11.48 -30.77
N GLU A 376 36.00 12.64 -30.84
CA GLU A 376 34.59 12.69 -31.26
C GLU A 376 34.51 12.76 -32.78
N SER A 377 34.38 11.61 -33.43
CA SER A 377 34.13 11.50 -34.86
C SER A 377 33.34 10.22 -35.14
N SER A 378 31.99 10.26 -35.00
CA SER A 378 31.01 9.53 -35.85
C SER A 378 29.58 9.39 -35.27
N LYS A 379 28.98 10.37 -34.59
CA LYS A 379 27.55 10.26 -34.21
C LYS A 379 26.69 10.97 -35.25
N GLY A 380 26.17 10.21 -36.22
CA GLY A 380 25.21 10.68 -37.22
C GLY A 380 23.92 11.26 -36.61
N LYS A 381 23.09 11.89 -37.46
CA LYS A 381 21.82 12.52 -37.09
C LYS A 381 20.95 11.55 -36.27
N PRO A 382 20.36 11.97 -35.13
CA PRO A 382 19.61 11.06 -34.25
C PRO A 382 18.40 10.47 -34.97
N SER A 383 18.19 9.17 -34.79
CA SER A 383 17.02 8.44 -35.31
C SER A 383 15.72 8.93 -34.65
N MET A 384 14.55 8.46 -35.11
CA MET A 384 13.26 8.92 -34.58
C MET A 384 13.17 8.61 -33.08
N ALA A 385 13.51 7.39 -32.66
CA ALA A 385 13.51 7.00 -31.27
C ALA A 385 14.57 7.74 -30.43
N GLU A 386 15.71 8.07 -31.02
CA GLU A 386 16.78 8.83 -30.34
C GLU A 386 16.44 10.31 -30.11
N GLN A 387 15.40 10.84 -30.77
CA GLN A 387 14.90 12.21 -30.56
C GLN A 387 13.98 12.32 -29.33
N HIS A 388 13.57 11.20 -28.75
CA HIS A 388 12.65 11.15 -27.61
C HIS A 388 13.42 10.85 -26.31
N LYS A 389 12.89 11.29 -25.17
CA LYS A 389 13.47 10.96 -23.85
C LYS A 389 13.08 9.56 -23.39
N VAL A 390 11.90 9.08 -23.82
CA VAL A 390 11.37 7.76 -23.48
C VAL A 390 10.81 7.08 -24.72
N VAL A 391 11.13 5.79 -24.88
CA VAL A 391 10.49 4.90 -25.85
C VAL A 391 9.66 3.88 -25.08
N MET A 392 8.35 3.96 -25.23
CA MET A 392 7.38 3.01 -24.70
C MET A 392 7.12 1.93 -25.75
N LEU A 393 7.29 0.66 -25.37
CA LEU A 393 7.14 -0.48 -26.26
C LEU A 393 5.99 -1.37 -25.82
N ASP A 394 5.17 -1.80 -26.77
CA ASP A 394 4.33 -2.97 -26.59
C ASP A 394 5.14 -4.28 -26.67
N ILE A 395 4.55 -5.37 -26.20
CA ILE A 395 5.14 -6.71 -26.25
C ILE A 395 4.71 -7.46 -27.51
N GLU A 396 3.44 -7.83 -27.56
CA GLU A 396 2.89 -8.74 -28.58
C GLU A 396 2.86 -8.03 -29.93
N GLY A 397 3.32 -8.69 -30.99
CA GLY A 397 3.38 -8.08 -32.33
C GLY A 397 4.40 -6.94 -32.48
N THR A 398 5.13 -6.58 -31.42
CA THR A 398 6.05 -5.43 -31.39
C THR A 398 7.48 -5.83 -31.05
N THR A 399 7.73 -6.31 -29.82
CA THR A 399 9.05 -6.85 -29.42
C THR A 399 9.10 -8.38 -29.50
N THR A 400 7.93 -9.03 -29.38
CA THR A 400 7.75 -10.48 -29.30
C THR A 400 6.73 -10.91 -30.36
N PRO A 401 6.94 -12.04 -31.07
CA PRO A 401 5.94 -12.55 -32.01
C PRO A 401 4.58 -12.77 -31.37
N ILE A 402 3.51 -12.34 -32.05
CA ILE A 402 2.13 -12.55 -31.58
C ILE A 402 1.80 -14.05 -31.41
N THR A 403 2.38 -14.88 -32.27
CA THR A 403 2.29 -16.35 -32.21
C THR A 403 2.91 -16.92 -30.94
N PHE A 404 3.94 -16.28 -30.37
CA PHE A 404 4.55 -16.79 -29.14
C PHE A 404 3.57 -16.76 -27.96
N VAL A 405 2.75 -15.71 -27.83
CA VAL A 405 1.80 -15.61 -26.73
C VAL A 405 0.64 -16.60 -26.92
N HIS A 406 0.05 -16.63 -28.12
CA HIS A 406 -1.12 -17.46 -28.39
C HIS A 406 -0.81 -18.94 -28.60
N ASP A 407 0.35 -19.27 -29.18
CA ASP A 407 0.72 -20.64 -29.55
C ASP A 407 1.67 -21.30 -28.55
N VAL A 408 2.32 -20.52 -27.67
CA VAL A 408 3.27 -21.05 -26.67
C VAL A 408 2.84 -20.75 -25.24
N LEU A 409 2.69 -19.48 -24.85
CA LEU A 409 2.44 -19.12 -23.44
C LEU A 409 1.08 -19.61 -22.92
N PHE A 410 -0.01 -19.32 -23.62
CA PHE A 410 -1.33 -19.79 -23.18
C PHE A 410 -1.48 -21.31 -23.24
N PRO A 411 -1.04 -22.01 -24.32
CA PRO A 411 -1.06 -23.47 -24.37
C PRO A 411 -0.19 -24.12 -23.29
N TYR A 412 0.94 -23.50 -22.92
CA TYR A 412 1.75 -24.00 -21.82
C TYR A 412 0.96 -23.99 -20.51
N VAL A 413 0.25 -22.91 -20.20
CA VAL A 413 -0.60 -22.85 -18.99
C VAL A 413 -1.68 -23.93 -19.03
N THR A 414 -2.46 -24.02 -20.11
CA THR A 414 -3.62 -24.93 -20.15
C THR A 414 -3.22 -26.41 -20.16
N THR A 415 -2.05 -26.73 -20.72
CA THR A 415 -1.53 -28.11 -20.75
C THR A 415 -0.86 -28.51 -19.44
N ASN A 416 -0.26 -27.56 -18.72
CA ASN A 416 0.55 -27.87 -17.53
C ASN A 416 -0.14 -27.60 -16.19
N VAL A 417 -1.33 -27.01 -16.16
CA VAL A 417 -2.02 -26.63 -14.91
C VAL A 417 -2.21 -27.81 -13.95
N ALA A 418 -2.63 -28.97 -14.45
CA ALA A 418 -2.82 -30.15 -13.60
C ALA A 418 -1.48 -30.63 -13.00
N ARG A 419 -0.45 -30.77 -13.85
CA ARG A 419 0.90 -31.16 -13.43
C ARG A 419 1.48 -30.19 -12.40
N PHE A 420 1.34 -28.89 -12.64
CA PHE A 420 1.81 -27.84 -11.74
C PHE A 420 1.15 -27.96 -10.37
N LEU A 421 -0.18 -28.03 -10.32
CA LEU A 421 -0.93 -28.16 -9.07
C LEU A 421 -0.58 -29.46 -8.34
N GLU A 422 -0.38 -30.58 -9.04
CA GLU A 422 0.01 -31.85 -8.44
C GLU A 422 1.36 -31.78 -7.73
N GLN A 423 2.36 -31.20 -8.40
CA GLN A 423 3.74 -31.07 -7.94
C GLN A 423 3.87 -30.07 -6.78
N THR A 424 3.15 -28.95 -6.86
CA THR A 424 3.31 -27.82 -5.94
C THR A 424 2.25 -27.77 -4.84
N TRP A 425 1.31 -28.74 -4.79
CA TRP A 425 0.16 -28.77 -3.87
C TRP A 425 0.48 -28.50 -2.40
N GLY A 426 1.66 -28.93 -1.94
CA GLY A 426 2.09 -28.76 -0.55
C GLY A 426 2.51 -27.34 -0.19
N SER A 427 2.89 -26.54 -1.18
CA SER A 427 3.42 -25.17 -1.00
C SER A 427 2.35 -24.20 -0.49
N SER A 428 2.80 -23.16 0.21
CA SER A 428 1.94 -22.06 0.68
C SER A 428 1.30 -21.31 -0.49
N GLU A 429 2.08 -21.11 -1.54
CA GLU A 429 1.74 -20.36 -2.76
C GLU A 429 0.59 -21.07 -3.49
N THR A 430 0.74 -22.36 -3.80
CA THR A 430 -0.29 -23.14 -4.47
C THR A 430 -1.56 -23.26 -3.63
N LYS A 431 -1.45 -23.36 -2.29
CA LYS A 431 -2.63 -23.36 -1.42
C LYS A 431 -3.39 -22.03 -1.49
N SER A 432 -2.67 -20.92 -1.55
CA SER A 432 -3.25 -19.59 -1.72
C SER A 432 -3.93 -19.45 -3.08
N ASP A 433 -3.26 -19.87 -4.16
CA ASP A 433 -3.81 -19.83 -5.52
C ASP A 433 -5.09 -20.67 -5.64
N VAL A 434 -5.07 -21.89 -5.08
CA VAL A 434 -6.24 -22.76 -5.04
C VAL A 434 -7.38 -22.11 -4.27
N ALA A 435 -7.13 -21.56 -3.08
CA ALA A 435 -8.15 -20.88 -2.29
C ALA A 435 -8.77 -19.69 -3.06
N ALA A 436 -7.94 -18.89 -3.71
CA ALA A 436 -8.37 -17.74 -4.51
C ALA A 436 -9.20 -18.17 -5.74
N LEU A 437 -8.82 -19.24 -6.43
CA LEU A 437 -9.57 -19.79 -7.56
C LEU A 437 -10.92 -20.37 -7.13
N VAL A 438 -10.98 -21.06 -5.98
CA VAL A 438 -12.24 -21.55 -5.41
C VAL A 438 -13.16 -20.39 -5.02
N ALA A 439 -12.62 -19.31 -4.46
CA ALA A 439 -13.39 -18.12 -4.14
C ALA A 439 -13.95 -17.44 -5.41
N GLN A 440 -13.12 -17.28 -6.44
CA GLN A 440 -13.54 -16.73 -7.72
C GLN A 440 -14.61 -17.59 -8.41
N HIS A 441 -14.48 -18.92 -8.35
CA HIS A 441 -15.49 -19.83 -8.89
C HIS A 441 -16.86 -19.64 -8.23
N LYS A 442 -16.90 -19.51 -6.89
CA LYS A 442 -18.15 -19.20 -6.16
C LYS A 442 -18.75 -17.87 -6.60
N GLN A 443 -17.92 -16.85 -6.80
CA GLN A 443 -18.37 -15.55 -7.29
C GLN A 443 -18.95 -15.67 -8.70
N ASP A 444 -18.30 -16.41 -9.60
CA ASP A 444 -18.79 -16.64 -10.96
C ASP A 444 -20.16 -17.36 -11.00
N GLN A 445 -20.44 -18.23 -10.02
CA GLN A 445 -21.76 -18.85 -9.85
C GLN A 445 -22.82 -17.84 -9.42
N ILE A 446 -22.48 -16.95 -8.48
CA ILE A 446 -23.36 -15.86 -8.02
C ILE A 446 -23.66 -14.89 -9.17
N ASP A 447 -22.64 -14.57 -9.96
CA ASP A 447 -22.72 -13.65 -11.09
C ASP A 447 -23.41 -14.28 -12.33
N GLY A 448 -23.78 -15.57 -12.26
CA GLY A 448 -24.51 -16.26 -13.33
C GLY A 448 -23.68 -16.59 -14.57
N VAL A 449 -22.35 -16.65 -14.44
CA VAL A 449 -21.40 -16.84 -15.56
C VAL A 449 -21.26 -18.33 -15.96
N ASN A 450 -22.00 -19.23 -15.30
CA ASN A 450 -22.08 -20.67 -15.58
C ASN A 450 -20.71 -21.37 -15.73
N PRO A 451 -19.82 -21.31 -14.72
CA PRO A 451 -18.52 -21.98 -14.78
C PRO A 451 -18.67 -23.52 -14.72
N PRO A 452 -17.65 -24.28 -15.18
CA PRO A 452 -17.62 -25.72 -15.02
C PRO A 452 -17.69 -26.13 -13.54
N ALA A 453 -18.16 -27.35 -13.27
CA ALA A 453 -18.35 -27.85 -11.91
C ALA A 453 -17.02 -27.91 -11.15
N LEU A 454 -16.99 -27.29 -9.97
CA LEU A 454 -15.86 -27.31 -9.05
C LEU A 454 -16.40 -27.50 -7.63
N ASN A 455 -15.97 -28.57 -6.97
CA ASN A 455 -16.37 -28.92 -5.60
C ASN A 455 -15.13 -28.98 -4.70
N ALA A 456 -15.01 -28.01 -3.79
CA ALA A 456 -13.85 -27.87 -2.90
C ALA A 456 -13.76 -28.97 -1.83
N GLN A 457 -14.84 -29.72 -1.60
CA GLN A 457 -14.90 -30.82 -0.62
C GLN A 457 -14.44 -32.18 -1.21
N GLN A 458 -14.06 -32.23 -2.48
CA GLN A 458 -13.52 -33.43 -3.11
C GLN A 458 -12.05 -33.70 -2.73
N GLY A 459 -11.62 -34.95 -2.87
CA GLY A 459 -10.22 -35.33 -2.66
C GLY A 459 -9.27 -34.64 -3.67
N LYS A 460 -7.99 -34.48 -3.29
CA LYS A 460 -6.95 -33.76 -4.07
C LYS A 460 -7.01 -34.01 -5.58
N VAL A 461 -7.05 -35.27 -5.99
CA VAL A 461 -7.00 -35.68 -7.40
C VAL A 461 -8.17 -35.12 -8.20
N GLU A 462 -9.38 -35.18 -7.65
CA GLU A 462 -10.59 -34.68 -8.33
C GLU A 462 -10.65 -33.14 -8.29
N LEU A 463 -10.20 -32.52 -7.20
CA LEU A 463 -10.12 -31.05 -7.12
C LEU A 463 -9.12 -30.46 -8.12
N VAL A 464 -7.96 -31.09 -8.32
CA VAL A 464 -6.98 -30.65 -9.33
C VAL A 464 -7.59 -30.72 -10.74
N LYS A 465 -8.30 -31.81 -11.09
CA LYS A 465 -8.98 -31.92 -12.38
C LYS A 465 -10.04 -30.83 -12.56
N ALA A 466 -10.84 -30.55 -11.54
CA ALA A 466 -11.85 -29.51 -11.59
C ALA A 466 -11.24 -28.10 -11.74
N LEU A 467 -10.17 -27.82 -11.01
CA LEU A 467 -9.41 -26.57 -11.14
C LEU A 467 -8.80 -26.41 -12.53
N ALA A 468 -8.21 -27.47 -13.08
CA ALA A 468 -7.66 -27.47 -14.44
C ALA A 468 -8.76 -27.17 -15.48
N ALA A 469 -9.93 -27.79 -15.36
CA ALA A 469 -11.07 -27.51 -16.23
C ALA A 469 -11.54 -26.05 -16.10
N TYR A 470 -11.61 -25.52 -14.88
CA TYR A 470 -11.98 -24.14 -14.62
C TYR A 470 -10.96 -23.13 -15.18
N VAL A 471 -9.66 -23.39 -15.01
CA VAL A 471 -8.59 -22.57 -15.60
C VAL A 471 -8.67 -22.59 -17.12
N ASN A 472 -8.81 -23.77 -17.73
CA ASN A 472 -8.91 -23.92 -19.19
C ASN A 472 -10.15 -23.20 -19.74
N TRP A 473 -11.28 -23.27 -19.04
CA TRP A 473 -12.49 -22.54 -19.42
C TRP A 473 -12.29 -21.02 -19.33
N ASN A 474 -11.64 -20.51 -18.27
CA ASN A 474 -11.35 -19.08 -18.16
C ASN A 474 -10.41 -18.58 -19.28
N VAL A 475 -9.37 -19.36 -19.60
CA VAL A 475 -8.44 -19.02 -20.69
C VAL A 475 -9.15 -19.04 -22.05
N ALA A 476 -9.97 -20.06 -22.32
CA ALA A 476 -10.73 -20.16 -23.56
C ALA A 476 -11.74 -19.01 -23.75
N ALA A 477 -12.27 -18.48 -22.66
CA ALA A 477 -13.19 -17.35 -22.65
C ALA A 477 -12.49 -15.97 -22.56
N ASP A 478 -11.16 -15.91 -22.67
CA ASP A 478 -10.33 -14.69 -22.51
C ASP A 478 -10.66 -13.89 -21.24
N ARG A 479 -10.96 -14.60 -20.15
CA ARG A 479 -11.39 -13.97 -18.89
C ARG A 479 -10.18 -13.46 -18.11
N LYS A 480 -10.19 -12.16 -17.81
CA LYS A 480 -9.10 -11.46 -17.12
C LYS A 480 -9.30 -11.40 -15.60
N VAL A 481 -9.54 -12.55 -14.96
CA VAL A 481 -9.76 -12.62 -13.50
C VAL A 481 -8.43 -12.65 -12.73
N GLY A 482 -8.39 -11.98 -11.58
CA GLY A 482 -7.16 -11.82 -10.77
C GLY A 482 -6.50 -13.14 -10.35
N PRO A 483 -7.24 -14.09 -9.74
CA PRO A 483 -6.69 -15.38 -9.32
C PRO A 483 -6.10 -16.22 -10.46
N LEU A 484 -6.67 -16.14 -11.66
CA LEU A 484 -6.12 -16.80 -12.85
C LEU A 484 -4.75 -16.21 -13.20
N LYS A 485 -4.62 -14.88 -13.22
CA LYS A 485 -3.36 -14.19 -13.54
C LYS A 485 -2.26 -14.50 -12.53
N LEU A 486 -2.61 -14.66 -11.25
CA LEU A 486 -1.66 -15.06 -10.20
C LEU A 486 -1.12 -16.46 -10.46
N LEU A 487 -2.00 -17.45 -10.64
CA LEU A 487 -1.60 -18.82 -10.95
C LEU A 487 -0.76 -18.88 -12.24
N GLN A 488 -1.19 -18.19 -13.29
CA GLN A 488 -0.44 -18.08 -14.55
C GLN A 488 0.98 -17.55 -14.31
N GLY A 489 1.13 -16.53 -13.46
CA GLY A 489 2.43 -15.98 -13.10
C GLY A 489 3.36 -17.03 -12.46
N HIS A 490 2.86 -17.80 -11.49
CA HIS A 490 3.64 -18.85 -10.84
C HIS A 490 4.01 -19.99 -11.79
N MET A 491 3.07 -20.40 -12.65
CA MET A 491 3.31 -21.44 -13.65
C MET A 491 4.35 -21.03 -14.69
N LEU A 492 4.25 -19.79 -15.19
CA LEU A 492 5.20 -19.25 -16.15
C LEU A 492 6.59 -19.11 -15.53
N LEU A 493 6.69 -18.64 -14.28
CA LEU A 493 7.95 -18.59 -13.53
C LEU A 493 8.61 -19.98 -13.48
N GLN A 494 7.88 -21.01 -13.06
CA GLN A 494 8.41 -22.37 -13.01
C GLN A 494 8.86 -22.84 -14.40
N GLY A 495 8.08 -22.57 -15.45
CA GLY A 495 8.44 -22.95 -16.83
C GLY A 495 9.72 -22.26 -17.31
N TYR A 496 9.90 -20.99 -16.99
CA TYR A 496 11.11 -20.26 -17.33
C TYR A 496 12.33 -20.73 -16.52
N GLU A 497 12.19 -20.96 -15.22
CA GLU A 497 13.27 -21.42 -14.34
C GLU A 497 13.71 -22.85 -14.65
N SER A 498 12.78 -23.73 -15.05
CA SER A 498 13.10 -25.08 -15.49
C SER A 498 13.71 -25.14 -16.89
N GLY A 499 13.63 -24.05 -17.65
CA GLY A 499 14.03 -23.99 -19.06
C GLY A 499 13.02 -24.64 -20.02
N GLU A 500 11.85 -25.08 -19.55
CA GLU A 500 10.74 -25.56 -20.40
C GLU A 500 10.15 -24.42 -21.26
N LEU A 501 10.26 -23.17 -20.80
CA LEU A 501 9.89 -21.96 -21.52
C LEU A 501 11.10 -21.07 -21.76
N LYS A 502 11.13 -20.42 -22.92
CA LYS A 502 12.05 -19.34 -23.24
C LYS A 502 11.31 -18.28 -24.04
N ALA A 503 11.38 -17.03 -23.62
CA ALA A 503 10.66 -15.95 -24.28
C ALA A 503 11.33 -15.62 -25.63
N LEU A 504 10.54 -15.53 -26.70
CA LEU A 504 11.07 -15.17 -28.02
C LEU A 504 11.02 -13.65 -28.20
N VAL A 505 12.16 -13.04 -28.52
CA VAL A 505 12.27 -11.62 -28.84
C VAL A 505 12.89 -11.48 -30.23
N TYR A 506 12.36 -10.57 -31.06
CA TYR A 506 12.89 -10.34 -32.41
C TYR A 506 14.38 -9.93 -32.37
N ASP A 507 15.17 -10.41 -33.35
CA ASP A 507 16.62 -10.23 -33.38
C ASP A 507 17.07 -8.76 -33.43
N ASP A 508 16.23 -7.88 -33.98
CA ASP A 508 16.50 -6.45 -34.09
C ASP A 508 16.20 -5.64 -32.82
N VAL A 509 15.54 -6.25 -31.82
CA VAL A 509 15.18 -5.58 -30.57
C VAL A 509 16.40 -5.31 -29.68
N PRO A 510 17.24 -6.30 -29.30
CA PRO A 510 18.39 -6.03 -28.42
C PRO A 510 19.37 -4.97 -28.97
N PRO A 511 19.76 -4.99 -30.27
CA PRO A 511 20.63 -3.95 -30.83
C PRO A 511 20.02 -2.54 -30.76
N CYS A 512 18.69 -2.43 -30.90
CA CYS A 512 17.99 -1.16 -30.71
C CYS A 512 18.02 -0.72 -29.24
N LEU A 513 17.76 -1.62 -28.30
CA LEU A 513 17.82 -1.33 -26.87
C LEU A 513 19.23 -0.90 -26.42
N ASP A 514 20.28 -1.53 -26.95
CA ASP A 514 21.67 -1.09 -26.74
C ASP A 514 21.88 0.33 -27.26
N ARG A 515 21.45 0.64 -28.49
CA ARG A 515 21.56 1.98 -29.09
C ARG A 515 20.85 3.05 -28.25
N LEU A 516 19.61 2.77 -27.82
CA LEU A 516 18.83 3.69 -27.00
C LEU A 516 19.49 3.93 -25.64
N ARG A 517 19.99 2.88 -24.98
CA ARG A 517 20.73 2.99 -23.72
C ARG A 517 21.99 3.85 -23.88
N ASP A 518 22.77 3.63 -24.94
CA ASP A 518 24.01 4.36 -25.21
C ASP A 518 23.76 5.85 -25.54
N ARG A 519 22.52 6.19 -25.91
CA ARG A 519 22.02 7.56 -26.10
C ARG A 519 21.29 8.14 -24.89
N GLY A 520 21.16 7.40 -23.80
CA GLY A 520 20.46 7.83 -22.58
C GLY A 520 18.93 7.87 -22.71
N VAL A 521 18.36 7.26 -23.75
CA VAL A 521 16.90 7.16 -23.93
C VAL A 521 16.37 6.06 -23.02
N ARG A 522 15.37 6.39 -22.20
CA ARG A 522 14.72 5.41 -21.31
C ARG A 522 13.80 4.51 -22.11
N VAL A 523 13.82 3.21 -21.84
CA VAL A 523 12.87 2.27 -22.45
C VAL A 523 11.87 1.78 -21.41
N GLY A 524 10.59 1.83 -21.72
CA GLY A 524 9.52 1.30 -20.88
C GLY A 524 8.62 0.34 -21.64
N ILE A 525 7.92 -0.52 -20.91
CA ILE A 525 6.97 -1.49 -21.47
C ILE A 525 5.54 -1.11 -21.09
N TYR A 526 4.59 -1.22 -22.02
CA TYR A 526 3.17 -1.17 -21.72
C TYR A 526 2.44 -2.31 -22.42
N SER A 527 1.94 -3.27 -21.63
CA SER A 527 1.31 -4.50 -22.15
C SER A 527 0.09 -4.90 -21.30
N SER A 528 -0.78 -5.74 -21.85
CA SER A 528 -1.95 -6.27 -21.13
C SER A 528 -1.58 -7.30 -20.06
N GLY A 529 -0.41 -7.96 -20.20
CA GLY A 529 0.16 -8.87 -19.22
C GLY A 529 0.56 -8.14 -17.94
N SER A 530 0.50 -8.82 -16.78
CA SER A 530 0.88 -8.21 -15.50
C SER A 530 2.35 -7.80 -15.48
N ARG A 531 2.70 -6.76 -14.70
CA ARG A 531 4.11 -6.32 -14.56
C ARG A 531 5.06 -7.46 -14.19
N GLN A 532 4.60 -8.41 -13.37
CA GLN A 532 5.38 -9.60 -13.01
C GLN A 532 5.64 -10.48 -14.24
N ALA A 533 4.61 -10.78 -15.05
CA ALA A 533 4.77 -11.58 -16.27
C ALA A 533 5.70 -10.89 -17.28
N GLN A 534 5.61 -9.56 -17.42
CA GLN A 534 6.51 -8.78 -18.28
C GLN A 534 7.98 -8.92 -17.83
N LYS A 535 8.25 -8.79 -16.51
CA LYS A 535 9.60 -8.98 -15.96
C LYS A 535 10.15 -10.37 -16.25
N LEU A 536 9.33 -11.41 -16.08
CA LEU A 536 9.74 -12.79 -16.36
C LEU A 536 10.03 -13.00 -17.85
N LEU A 537 9.18 -12.48 -18.74
CA LEU A 537 9.38 -12.55 -20.18
C LEU A 537 10.74 -11.96 -20.57
N PHE A 538 11.04 -10.73 -20.13
CA PHE A 538 12.32 -10.08 -20.47
C PHE A 538 13.53 -10.60 -19.69
N GLN A 539 13.33 -11.35 -18.61
CA GLN A 539 14.42 -12.02 -17.88
C GLN A 539 14.89 -13.27 -18.60
N TYR A 540 13.96 -14.06 -19.15
CA TYR A 540 14.21 -15.40 -19.68
C TYR A 540 14.08 -15.44 -21.21
N THR A 541 14.60 -14.42 -21.91
CA THR A 541 14.52 -14.36 -23.37
C THR A 541 15.51 -15.30 -24.04
N ASP A 542 15.27 -15.60 -25.31
CA ASP A 542 16.20 -16.29 -26.19
C ASP A 542 17.48 -15.49 -26.46
N LYS A 543 17.49 -14.20 -26.10
CA LYS A 543 18.62 -13.25 -26.20
C LYS A 543 19.27 -12.94 -24.83
N GLY A 544 18.91 -13.67 -23.77
CA GLY A 544 19.40 -13.46 -22.40
C GLY A 544 18.51 -12.52 -21.58
N ASP A 545 19.02 -12.02 -20.46
CA ASP A 545 18.27 -11.08 -19.60
C ASP A 545 18.32 -9.66 -20.19
N LEU A 546 17.17 -9.19 -20.67
CA LEU A 546 16.99 -7.87 -21.27
C LEU A 546 16.46 -6.83 -20.26
N ARG A 547 16.18 -7.20 -19.01
CA ARG A 547 15.65 -6.24 -18.01
C ARG A 547 16.60 -5.08 -17.73
N LYS A 548 17.90 -5.28 -17.95
CA LYS A 548 18.93 -4.23 -17.85
C LYS A 548 18.68 -3.01 -18.76
N TYR A 549 17.86 -3.15 -19.80
CA TYR A 549 17.48 -2.05 -20.70
C TYR A 549 16.17 -1.36 -20.29
N LEU A 550 15.36 -2.02 -19.47
CA LEU A 550 13.99 -1.62 -19.21
C LEU A 550 13.92 -0.85 -17.89
N THR A 551 13.36 0.35 -17.95
CA THR A 551 13.32 1.29 -16.82
C THR A 551 11.98 1.30 -16.09
N VAL A 552 10.90 0.91 -16.78
CA VAL A 552 9.54 0.90 -16.21
C VAL A 552 8.64 -0.11 -16.92
N TYR A 553 7.63 -0.61 -16.19
CA TYR A 553 6.62 -1.55 -16.69
C TYR A 553 5.24 -1.05 -16.31
N PHE A 554 4.36 -0.90 -17.29
CA PHE A 554 2.96 -0.59 -17.12
C PHE A 554 2.10 -1.77 -17.59
N ASP A 555 1.02 -2.01 -16.87
CA ASP A 555 0.00 -2.99 -17.23
C ASP A 555 -1.40 -2.37 -17.12
N THR A 556 -2.45 -3.16 -17.29
CA THR A 556 -3.83 -2.66 -17.25
C THR A 556 -4.25 -2.05 -15.91
N SER A 557 -3.42 -2.12 -14.85
CA SER A 557 -3.68 -1.40 -13.59
C SER A 557 -3.65 0.12 -13.75
N ILE A 558 -2.94 0.64 -14.76
CA ILE A 558 -2.93 2.09 -15.06
C ILE A 558 -4.11 2.53 -15.96
N GLY A 559 -4.89 1.59 -16.46
CA GLY A 559 -5.96 1.81 -17.44
C GLY A 559 -5.81 0.91 -18.68
N HIS A 560 -6.87 0.80 -19.49
CA HIS A 560 -6.87 -0.05 -20.68
C HIS A 560 -6.07 0.56 -21.83
N LYS A 561 -5.38 -0.25 -22.64
CA LYS A 561 -4.46 0.22 -23.71
C LYS A 561 -5.13 1.01 -24.85
N ARG A 562 -6.46 0.98 -24.93
CA ARG A 562 -7.26 1.73 -25.93
C ARG A 562 -7.87 3.01 -25.38
N GLU A 563 -7.58 3.34 -24.13
CA GLU A 563 -8.13 4.51 -23.46
C GLU A 563 -7.09 5.62 -23.41
N VAL A 564 -7.49 6.82 -23.82
CA VAL A 564 -6.63 8.03 -23.78
C VAL A 564 -6.15 8.33 -22.36
N GLY A 565 -7.00 8.08 -21.36
CA GLY A 565 -6.69 8.29 -19.94
C GLY A 565 -5.45 7.51 -19.48
N SER A 566 -5.30 6.27 -19.92
CA SER A 566 -4.16 5.41 -19.58
C SER A 566 -2.82 6.04 -19.99
N TYR A 567 -2.75 6.62 -21.19
CA TYR A 567 -1.54 7.25 -21.69
C TYR A 567 -1.24 8.58 -20.98
N LYS A 568 -2.26 9.32 -20.56
CA LYS A 568 -2.06 10.52 -19.71
C LYS A 568 -1.45 10.14 -18.37
N GLU A 569 -1.96 9.08 -17.74
CA GLU A 569 -1.39 8.56 -16.48
C GLU A 569 0.03 8.00 -16.68
N ILE A 570 0.31 7.35 -17.82
CA ILE A 570 1.67 6.91 -18.18
C ILE A 570 2.61 8.12 -18.31
N ILE A 571 2.22 9.18 -19.01
CA ILE A 571 3.03 10.41 -19.14
C ILE A 571 3.36 11.00 -17.75
N LEU A 572 2.35 11.13 -16.88
CA LEU A 572 2.51 11.62 -15.52
C LEU A 572 3.48 10.74 -14.71
N SER A 573 3.31 9.42 -14.83
CA SER A 573 4.16 8.41 -14.15
C SER A 573 5.59 8.39 -14.67
N LEU A 574 5.80 8.65 -15.97
CA LEU A 574 7.12 8.72 -16.62
C LEU A 574 7.91 9.98 -16.24
N GLY A 575 7.22 11.02 -15.77
CA GLY A 575 7.84 12.29 -15.37
C GLY A 575 8.48 13.05 -16.51
N VAL A 576 7.93 12.95 -17.72
CA VAL A 576 8.40 13.74 -18.88
C VAL A 576 7.75 15.12 -18.89
N ASP A 577 8.48 16.11 -19.39
CA ASP A 577 8.00 17.51 -19.46
C ASP A 577 6.94 17.72 -20.55
N SER A 578 7.01 16.92 -21.61
CA SER A 578 6.08 16.95 -22.74
C SER A 578 5.67 15.54 -23.13
N ALA A 579 4.40 15.36 -23.52
CA ALA A 579 3.94 14.11 -24.12
C ALA A 579 4.73 13.74 -25.39
N LYS A 580 5.25 14.75 -26.10
CA LYS A 580 6.12 14.60 -27.28
C LYS A 580 7.52 14.08 -26.95
N ASP A 581 7.91 14.03 -25.68
CA ASP A 581 9.16 13.39 -25.27
C ASP A 581 9.03 11.86 -25.23
N VAL A 582 7.83 11.32 -25.50
CA VAL A 582 7.53 9.89 -25.45
C VAL A 582 7.14 9.39 -26.84
N LEU A 583 7.90 8.42 -27.34
CA LEU A 583 7.54 7.63 -28.50
C LEU A 583 6.86 6.34 -28.05
N PHE A 584 5.65 6.06 -28.51
CA PHE A 584 4.98 4.77 -28.30
C PHE A 584 5.05 3.90 -29.56
N VAL A 585 5.47 2.65 -29.41
CA VAL A 585 5.55 1.66 -30.48
C VAL A 585 4.59 0.52 -30.16
N THR A 586 3.62 0.29 -31.04
CA THR A 586 2.58 -0.76 -30.91
C THR A 586 2.24 -1.30 -32.29
N ASP A 587 1.73 -2.53 -32.40
CA ASP A 587 1.15 -3.05 -33.64
C ASP A 587 -0.33 -2.72 -33.79
N VAL A 588 -1.00 -2.28 -32.72
CA VAL A 588 -2.46 -2.07 -32.69
C VAL A 588 -2.81 -0.61 -32.96
N ILE A 589 -3.57 -0.36 -34.02
CA ILE A 589 -3.94 0.99 -34.46
C ILE A 589 -4.80 1.74 -33.43
N GLU A 590 -5.70 1.07 -32.72
CA GLU A 590 -6.55 1.69 -31.70
C GLU A 590 -5.74 2.15 -30.48
N GLU A 591 -4.67 1.42 -30.13
CA GLU A 591 -3.73 1.84 -29.10
C GLU A 591 -2.94 3.07 -29.56
N ALA A 592 -2.52 3.07 -30.83
CA ALA A 592 -1.80 4.19 -31.41
C ALA A 592 -2.64 5.48 -31.46
N GLN A 593 -3.92 5.35 -31.78
CA GLN A 593 -4.90 6.45 -31.75
C GLN A 593 -5.08 7.01 -30.33
N ALA A 594 -5.21 6.13 -29.34
CA ALA A 594 -5.36 6.54 -27.95
C ALA A 594 -4.10 7.27 -27.42
N ALA A 595 -2.91 6.78 -27.76
CA ALA A 595 -1.63 7.41 -27.40
C ALA A 595 -1.46 8.78 -28.08
N GLN A 596 -1.76 8.89 -29.38
CA GLN A 596 -1.68 10.16 -30.10
C GLN A 596 -2.69 11.18 -29.56
N ALA A 597 -3.91 10.75 -29.21
CA ALA A 597 -4.91 11.62 -28.57
C ALA A 597 -4.48 12.10 -27.18
N ALA A 598 -3.57 11.38 -26.50
CA ALA A 598 -2.94 11.80 -25.26
C ALA A 598 -1.71 12.70 -25.48
N GLY A 599 -1.27 12.88 -26.73
CA GLY A 599 -0.19 13.78 -27.13
C GLY A 599 1.16 13.10 -27.42
N LEU A 600 1.24 11.77 -27.32
CA LEU A 600 2.47 11.02 -27.63
C LEU A 600 2.75 11.03 -29.12
N ASP A 601 4.04 10.90 -29.47
CA ASP A 601 4.40 10.46 -30.81
C ASP A 601 4.28 8.94 -30.89
N THR A 602 3.82 8.43 -32.02
CA THR A 602 3.44 7.02 -32.14
C THR A 602 3.87 6.44 -33.47
N VAL A 603 4.39 5.21 -33.43
CA VAL A 603 4.80 4.41 -34.58
C VAL A 603 4.12 3.05 -34.54
N LEU A 604 3.65 2.59 -35.70
CA LEU A 604 3.09 1.25 -35.86
C LEU A 604 4.17 0.23 -36.22
N SER A 605 4.28 -0.83 -35.42
CA SER A 605 5.14 -1.97 -35.67
C SER A 605 4.43 -3.00 -36.54
N VAL A 606 4.96 -3.24 -37.75
CA VAL A 606 4.42 -4.22 -38.69
C VAL A 606 5.33 -5.45 -38.71
N ARG A 607 4.92 -6.49 -37.97
CA ARG A 607 5.66 -7.75 -37.87
C ARG A 607 4.91 -8.91 -38.53
N PRO A 608 5.61 -10.01 -38.88
CA PRO A 608 4.96 -11.22 -39.36
C PRO A 608 3.90 -11.73 -38.37
N GLY A 609 2.68 -11.98 -38.86
CA GLY A 609 1.56 -12.47 -38.06
C GLY A 609 0.66 -11.37 -37.47
N ASN A 610 1.05 -10.10 -37.53
CA ASN A 610 0.20 -9.00 -37.08
C ASN A 610 -1.04 -8.86 -37.98
N LYS A 611 -2.12 -8.31 -37.42
CA LYS A 611 -3.32 -8.01 -38.19
C LYS A 611 -3.00 -6.99 -39.29
N PRO A 612 -3.55 -7.13 -40.51
CA PRO A 612 -3.38 -6.14 -41.56
C PRO A 612 -3.86 -4.77 -41.10
N LEU A 613 -3.04 -3.74 -41.32
CA LEU A 613 -3.44 -2.36 -41.09
C LEU A 613 -4.39 -1.90 -42.20
N PRO A 614 -5.30 -0.94 -41.93
CA PRO A 614 -6.11 -0.31 -42.97
C PRO A 614 -5.24 0.34 -44.06
N ASP A 615 -5.73 0.36 -45.32
CA ASP A 615 -5.00 0.90 -46.47
C ASP A 615 -4.55 2.37 -46.31
N SER A 616 -5.21 3.13 -45.45
CA SER A 616 -4.86 4.50 -45.11
C SER A 616 -4.96 4.73 -43.60
N HIS A 617 -3.86 5.17 -42.99
CA HIS A 617 -3.78 5.59 -41.59
C HIS A 617 -2.72 6.70 -41.41
N PRO A 618 -2.82 7.54 -40.37
CA PRO A 618 -1.94 8.70 -40.21
C PRO A 618 -0.58 8.38 -39.56
N PHE A 619 -0.37 7.14 -39.07
CA PHE A 619 0.83 6.78 -38.32
C PHE A 619 2.00 6.34 -39.20
N PRO A 620 3.26 6.71 -38.87
CA PRO A 620 4.44 6.08 -39.45
C PRO A 620 4.48 4.59 -39.11
N THR A 621 5.05 3.77 -40.01
CA THR A 621 5.20 2.33 -39.82
C THR A 621 6.66 1.91 -39.89
N ILE A 622 7.03 0.93 -39.08
CA ILE A 622 8.34 0.25 -39.11
C ILE A 622 8.13 -1.25 -39.29
N ARG A 623 9.07 -1.93 -39.93
CA ARG A 623 9.12 -3.40 -40.01
C ARG A 623 10.23 -4.00 -39.15
N SER A 624 11.16 -3.16 -38.71
CA SER A 624 12.28 -3.49 -37.84
C SER A 624 12.61 -2.31 -36.92
N PHE A 625 13.08 -2.59 -35.71
CA PHE A 625 13.60 -1.61 -34.75
C PHE A 625 14.94 -1.01 -35.21
N SER A 626 15.52 -1.49 -36.31
CA SER A 626 16.60 -0.77 -37.00
C SER A 626 16.13 0.53 -37.67
N GLU A 627 14.82 0.66 -37.92
CA GLU A 627 14.21 1.87 -38.50
C GLU A 627 13.81 2.91 -37.44
N LEU A 628 13.92 2.55 -36.15
CA LEU A 628 13.63 3.41 -35.00
C LEU A 628 14.73 4.43 -34.71
#